data_AF-A0AA36A503-F1
#
_entry.id   AF-A0AA36A503-F1
#
_cell.length_a   1.000
_cell.length_b   1.000
_cell.length_c   1.000
_cell.angle_alpha   90.00
_cell.angle_beta   90.00
_cell.angle_gamma   90.00
#
_symmetry.space_group_name_H-M   'P 1'
#
loop_
_entity.id
_entity.type
_entity.pdbx_description
1 polymer ?
#
loop_
_entity_poly.entity_id
_entity_poly.type
_entity_poly.pdbx_seq_one_letter_code
_entity_poly.pdbx_strand_id
1 'polypeptide(L)'
;MWNIRLLDKPFNAKVAYDGHPTLFTIKLYHGGEFTKFLDVQYIDGSVNYVGMVDIDTFSVHELDVIMKRFRYGVPPVIYYHFLVPGGDFHFGLKPLGSDDDLRTFP
;
A
#
# COMPACT_ATOMS: atom_id res chain seq x y z
N MET A 1 -12.36 6.08 -7.98
CA MET A 1 -12.83 6.10 -6.57
C MET A 1 -12.49 4.76 -5.96
N TRP A 2 -11.57 4.73 -4.99
CA TRP A 2 -11.09 3.51 -4.34
C TRP A 2 -11.97 3.06 -3.17
N ASN A 3 -11.84 1.78 -2.77
CA ASN A 3 -12.55 1.23 -1.61
C ASN A 3 -11.65 0.33 -0.75
N ILE A 4 -11.91 0.29 0.57
CA ILE A 4 -11.32 -0.71 1.45
C ILE A 4 -12.10 -2.02 1.25
N ARG A 5 -11.39 -3.13 1.01
CA ARG A 5 -12.02 -4.44 0.80
C ARG A 5 -12.23 -5.16 2.13
N LEU A 6 -13.33 -5.89 2.23
CA LEU A 6 -13.59 -6.82 3.32
C LEU A 6 -12.71 -8.07 3.15
N LEU A 7 -12.08 -8.51 4.24
CA LEU A 7 -11.10 -9.61 4.22
C LEU A 7 -11.72 -11.00 4.05
N ASP A 8 -13.02 -11.13 4.29
CA ASP A 8 -13.79 -12.38 4.25
C ASP A 8 -14.20 -12.82 2.83
N LYS A 9 -13.92 -11.99 1.82
CA LYS A 9 -14.31 -12.27 0.42
C LYS A 9 -13.09 -12.56 -0.46
N PRO A 10 -13.05 -13.70 -1.16
CA PRO A 10 -12.01 -13.94 -2.16
C PRO A 10 -12.12 -12.86 -3.26
N PHE A 11 -10.97 -12.34 -3.69
CA PHE A 11 -10.89 -11.31 -4.73
C PHE A 11 -9.88 -11.71 -5.79
N ASN A 12 -10.32 -11.79 -7.05
CA ASN A 12 -9.46 -12.03 -8.20
C ASN A 12 -9.28 -10.72 -8.97
N ALA A 13 -8.12 -10.06 -8.79
CA ALA A 13 -7.83 -8.78 -9.45
C ALA A 13 -7.81 -8.89 -10.98
N LYS A 14 -7.37 -10.04 -11.53
CA LYS A 14 -7.33 -10.26 -12.97
C LYS A 14 -8.73 -10.27 -13.59
N VAL A 15 -9.70 -10.83 -12.88
CA VAL A 15 -11.11 -10.86 -13.34
C VAL A 15 -11.79 -9.53 -13.04
N ALA A 16 -11.56 -8.96 -11.86
CA ALA A 16 -12.22 -7.74 -11.42
C ALA A 16 -11.82 -6.50 -12.24
N TYR A 17 -10.61 -6.47 -12.77
CA TYR A 17 -10.07 -5.35 -13.54
C TYR A 17 -9.84 -5.70 -15.02
N ASP A 18 -10.47 -6.77 -15.52
CA ASP A 18 -10.39 -7.11 -16.93
C ASP A 18 -10.92 -5.94 -17.79
N GLY A 19 -10.17 -5.59 -18.84
CA GLY A 19 -10.46 -4.39 -19.66
C GLY A 19 -10.12 -3.04 -19.01
N HIS A 20 -9.60 -3.01 -17.77
CA HIS A 20 -9.23 -1.80 -17.04
C HIS A 20 -7.76 -1.83 -16.60
N PRO A 21 -6.80 -1.62 -17.53
CA PRO A 21 -5.37 -1.84 -17.27
C PRO A 21 -4.75 -0.86 -16.27
N THR A 22 -5.40 0.27 -16.01
CA THR A 22 -4.96 1.30 -15.05
C THR A 22 -5.42 1.00 -13.63
N LEU A 23 -6.35 0.05 -13.45
CA LEU A 23 -6.88 -0.31 -12.14
C LEU A 23 -6.03 -1.37 -11.45
N PHE A 24 -5.72 -1.13 -10.18
CA PHE A 24 -4.94 -2.03 -9.36
C PHE A 24 -5.47 -2.12 -7.92
N THR A 25 -4.84 -3.00 -7.15
CA THR A 25 -5.09 -3.18 -5.72
C THR A 25 -3.81 -2.86 -4.95
N ILE A 26 -3.94 -2.09 -3.88
CA ILE A 26 -2.88 -1.90 -2.90
C ILE A 26 -3.08 -2.90 -1.75
N LYS A 27 -2.04 -3.66 -1.43
CA LYS A 27 -1.94 -4.40 -0.15
C LYS A 27 -1.17 -3.52 0.82
N LEU A 28 -1.87 -2.95 1.80
CA LEU A 28 -1.31 -1.95 2.70
C LEU A 28 -1.06 -2.58 4.08
N TYR A 29 0.20 -2.54 4.50
CA TYR A 29 0.66 -2.94 5.84
C TYR A 29 0.75 -1.68 6.71
N HIS A 30 0.17 -1.69 7.91
CA HIS A 30 0.19 -0.52 8.81
C HIS A 30 0.07 -0.91 10.29
N GLY A 31 0.42 0.01 11.19
CA GLY A 31 0.25 -0.15 12.65
C GLY A 31 1.20 -1.13 13.35
N GLY A 32 2.20 -1.67 12.65
CA GLY A 32 3.21 -2.58 13.18
C GLY A 32 4.60 -1.99 13.14
N GLU A 33 5.61 -2.84 13.27
CA GLU A 33 7.02 -2.44 13.25
C GLU A 33 7.91 -3.47 12.55
N PHE A 34 9.14 -3.05 12.20
CA PHE A 34 10.17 -3.93 11.65
C PHE A 34 11.05 -4.52 12.78
N THR A 35 11.39 -5.80 12.68
CA THR A 35 12.40 -6.42 13.54
C THR A 35 13.79 -5.84 13.29
N LYS A 36 14.67 -5.86 14.31
CA LYS A 36 15.93 -5.10 14.32
C LYS A 36 17.16 -5.83 13.74
N PHE A 37 17.14 -7.15 13.54
CA PHE A 37 18.36 -7.92 13.19
C PHE A 37 18.11 -9.14 12.29
N LEU A 38 19.01 -9.31 11.30
CA LEU A 38 19.28 -10.42 10.36
C LEU A 38 18.11 -10.99 9.54
N ASP A 39 16.89 -10.91 10.05
CA ASP A 39 15.68 -11.37 9.39
C ASP A 39 14.61 -10.29 9.61
N VAL A 40 14.76 -9.18 8.86
CA VAL A 40 13.82 -8.07 8.94
C VAL A 40 12.44 -8.59 8.55
N GLN A 41 11.48 -8.47 9.46
CA GLN A 41 10.10 -8.85 9.26
C GLN A 41 9.21 -7.71 9.73
N TYR A 42 8.05 -7.55 9.09
CA TYR A 42 7.01 -6.65 9.55
C TYR A 42 6.06 -7.39 10.48
N ILE A 43 6.05 -7.03 11.76
CA ILE A 43 5.33 -7.72 12.83
C ILE A 43 4.31 -6.80 13.52
N ASP A 44 3.37 -7.41 14.25
CA ASP A 44 2.37 -6.75 15.09
C ASP A 44 1.48 -5.70 14.38
N GLY A 45 1.48 -5.70 13.05
CA GLY A 45 0.69 -4.81 12.23
C GLY A 45 -0.59 -5.44 11.68
N SER A 46 -1.38 -4.60 11.04
CA SER A 46 -2.57 -4.99 10.27
C SER A 46 -2.30 -4.94 8.78
N VAL A 47 -3.08 -5.72 8.03
CA VAL A 47 -3.07 -5.72 6.57
C VAL A 47 -4.48 -5.45 6.07
N ASN A 48 -4.61 -4.40 5.27
CA ASN A 48 -5.84 -4.08 4.57
C ASN A 48 -5.57 -4.01 3.07
N TYR A 49 -6.61 -4.31 2.29
CA TYR A 49 -6.53 -4.19 0.84
C TYR A 49 -7.40 -3.04 0.36
N VAL A 50 -6.84 -2.19 -0.49
CA VAL A 50 -7.54 -1.08 -1.13
C VAL A 50 -7.69 -1.41 -2.61
N GLY A 51 -8.94 -1.54 -3.08
CA GLY A 51 -9.28 -1.86 -4.47
C GLY A 51 -9.78 -0.65 -5.25
N MET A 52 -9.98 -0.84 -6.55
CA MET A 52 -10.42 0.19 -7.51
C MET A 52 -9.53 1.45 -7.48
N VAL A 53 -8.24 1.26 -7.26
CA VAL A 53 -7.25 2.34 -7.33
C VAL A 53 -6.87 2.49 -8.79
N ASP A 54 -6.89 3.71 -9.31
CA ASP A 54 -6.55 4.02 -10.70
C ASP A 54 -5.23 4.78 -10.75
N ILE A 55 -4.21 4.21 -11.41
CA ILE A 55 -2.85 4.77 -11.43
C ILE A 55 -2.79 6.18 -12.04
N ASP A 56 -3.71 6.51 -12.94
CA ASP A 56 -3.75 7.83 -13.59
C ASP A 56 -4.20 8.94 -12.62
N THR A 57 -4.86 8.57 -11.53
CA THR A 57 -5.41 9.50 -10.53
C THR A 57 -4.84 9.31 -9.12
N PHE A 58 -4.11 8.23 -8.90
CA PHE A 58 -3.54 7.88 -7.62
C PHE A 58 -2.40 8.84 -7.26
N SER A 59 -2.36 9.25 -5.99
CA SER A 59 -1.31 10.11 -5.44
C SER A 59 -1.01 9.71 -4.00
N VAL A 60 0.14 10.14 -3.48
CA VAL A 60 0.53 9.89 -2.09
C VAL A 60 -0.47 10.53 -1.11
N HIS A 61 -1.13 11.63 -1.50
CA HIS A 61 -2.20 12.24 -0.72
C HIS A 61 -3.41 11.30 -0.52
N GLU A 62 -3.69 10.39 -1.47
CA GLU A 62 -4.75 9.40 -1.28
C GLU A 62 -4.40 8.39 -0.19
N LEU A 63 -3.11 8.06 -0.01
CA LEU A 63 -2.65 7.21 1.10
C LEU A 63 -2.93 7.86 2.46
N ASP A 64 -2.74 9.17 2.59
CA ASP A 64 -3.09 9.90 3.83
C ASP A 64 -4.59 9.78 4.13
N VAL A 65 -5.44 9.92 3.10
CA VAL A 65 -6.88 9.79 3.25
C VAL A 65 -7.27 8.35 3.64
N ILE A 66 -6.61 7.34 3.06
CA ILE A 66 -6.79 5.93 3.44
C ILE A 66 -6.41 5.71 4.90
N MET A 67 -5.25 6.19 5.33
CA MET A 67 -4.76 6.05 6.71
C MET A 67 -5.68 6.75 7.72
N LYS A 68 -6.24 7.92 7.37
CA LYS A 68 -7.26 8.60 8.16
C LYS A 68 -8.53 7.76 8.33
N ARG A 69 -8.95 6.99 7.32
CA ARG A 69 -10.08 6.05 7.46
C ARG A 69 -9.78 4.91 8.42
N PHE A 70 -8.53 4.48 8.50
CA PHE A 70 -8.04 3.53 9.50
C PHE A 70 -7.80 4.15 10.88
N ARG A 71 -8.21 5.42 11.07
CA ARG A 71 -8.07 6.18 12.33
C ARG A 71 -6.61 6.52 12.70
N TYR A 72 -5.68 6.41 11.75
CA TYR A 72 -4.36 7.02 11.88
C TYR A 72 -4.43 8.44 11.34
N GLY A 73 -4.12 9.46 12.14
CA GLY A 73 -4.25 10.82 11.61
C GLY A 73 -3.88 11.98 12.52
N VAL A 74 -3.82 11.83 13.84
CA VAL A 74 -3.33 12.91 14.72
C VAL A 74 -2.81 12.35 16.06
N PRO A 75 -1.52 12.55 16.39
CA PRO A 75 -0.36 12.60 15.49
C PRO A 75 0.35 11.23 15.46
N PRO A 76 0.77 10.77 14.27
CA PRO A 76 2.10 11.14 13.81
C PRO A 76 2.19 11.42 12.29
N VAL A 77 3.33 12.00 11.87
CA VAL A 77 3.79 12.01 10.48
C VAL A 77 3.92 10.56 10.01
N ILE A 78 3.23 10.20 8.93
CA ILE A 78 3.26 8.84 8.36
C ILE A 78 4.29 8.81 7.23
N TYR A 79 5.14 7.80 7.23
CA TYR A 79 6.10 7.55 6.15
C TYR A 79 5.70 6.31 5.39
N TYR A 80 5.47 6.46 4.08
CA TYR A 80 5.13 5.34 3.22
C TYR A 80 6.38 4.75 2.60
N HIS A 81 6.32 3.43 2.39
CA HIS A 81 7.33 2.69 1.66
C HIS A 81 6.65 1.75 0.67
N PHE A 82 7.22 1.64 -0.53
CA PHE A 82 6.83 0.68 -1.54
C PHE A 82 7.79 -0.51 -1.52
N LEU A 83 7.26 -1.73 -1.42
CA LEU A 83 8.05 -2.94 -1.57
C LEU A 83 8.03 -3.36 -3.04
N VAL A 84 9.19 -3.28 -3.70
CA VAL A 84 9.34 -3.73 -5.09
C VAL A 84 8.95 -5.21 -5.20
N PRO A 85 8.11 -5.60 -6.17
CA PRO A 85 7.70 -6.99 -6.35
C PRO A 85 8.89 -7.96 -6.42
N GLY A 86 8.86 -9.00 -5.57
CA GLY A 86 9.95 -9.99 -5.47
C GLY A 86 11.20 -9.51 -4.71
N GLY A 87 11.23 -8.26 -4.26
CA GLY A 87 12.29 -7.72 -3.39
C GLY A 87 12.12 -8.12 -1.92
N ASP A 88 13.20 -7.99 -1.16
CA ASP A 88 13.22 -8.16 0.28
C ASP A 88 13.05 -6.82 1.02
N PHE A 89 12.98 -6.86 2.36
CA PHE A 89 12.88 -5.65 3.18
C PHE A 89 14.19 -4.86 3.30
N HIS A 90 15.33 -5.43 2.92
CA HIS A 90 16.64 -4.76 3.02
C HIS A 90 16.91 -3.85 1.82
N PHE A 91 16.58 -4.30 0.62
CA PHE A 91 16.90 -3.64 -0.64
C PHE A 91 15.67 -3.29 -1.48
N GLY A 92 14.60 -4.06 -1.32
CA GLY A 92 13.35 -3.91 -2.06
C GLY A 92 12.41 -2.84 -1.49
N LEU A 93 12.58 -2.44 -0.24
CA LEU A 93 11.76 -1.41 0.40
C LEU A 93 12.27 -0.01 0.00
N LYS A 94 11.46 0.74 -0.75
CA LYS A 94 11.78 2.09 -1.25
C LYS A 94 10.90 3.14 -0.59
N PRO A 95 11.43 4.31 -0.22
CA PRO A 95 10.62 5.39 0.31
C PRO A 95 9.62 5.87 -0.75
N LEU A 96 8.38 6.11 -0.32
CA LEU A 96 7.32 6.68 -1.15
C LEU A 96 6.89 8.00 -0.50
N GLY A 97 7.54 9.10 -0.90
CA GLY A 97 7.33 10.42 -0.30
C GLY A 97 6.52 11.37 -1.18
N SER A 98 6.47 11.11 -2.48
CA SER A 98 5.88 12.00 -3.47
C SER A 98 5.26 11.25 -4.64
N ASP A 99 4.48 11.98 -5.45
CA ASP A 99 3.88 11.42 -6.67
C ASP A 99 4.93 11.12 -7.75
N ASP A 100 6.12 11.74 -7.67
CA ASP A 100 7.22 11.41 -8.58
C ASP A 100 7.81 10.03 -8.28
N ASP A 101 7.87 9.63 -7.01
CA ASP A 101 8.33 8.28 -6.62
C ASP A 101 7.44 7.19 -7.23
N LEU A 102 6.12 7.41 -7.30
CA LEU A 102 5.15 6.49 -7.92
C LEU A 102 5.49 6.18 -9.38
N ARG A 103 6.07 7.15 -10.10
CA ARG A 103 6.44 7.01 -11.52
C ARG A 103 7.75 6.24 -11.71
N THR A 104 8.53 6.07 -10.66
CA THR A 104 9.83 5.37 -10.71
C THR A 104 9.71 3.89 -10.36
N PHE A 105 8.58 3.47 -9.76
CA PHE A 105 8.38 2.09 -9.37
C PHE A 105 7.85 1.24 -10.53
N PRO A 106 8.35 -0.01 -10.66
CA PRO A 106 8.02 -0.92 -11.75
C PRO A 106 6.61 -1.52 -11.65
#